data_AF-A0AAU2KQD4-F1
#
_entry.id   AF-A0AAU2KQD4-F1
#
_cell.length_a   1.000
_cell.length_b   1.000
_cell.length_c   1.000
_cell.angle_alpha   90.00
_cell.angle_beta   90.00
_cell.angle_gamma   90.00
#
_symmetry.space_group_name_H-M   'P 1'
#
loop_
_entity.id
_entity.type
_entity.pdbx_description
1 polymer ?
#
loop_
_entity_poly.entity_id
_entity_poly.type
_entity_poly.pdbx_seq_one_letter_code
_entity_poly.pdbx_strand_id
1 'polypeptide(L)'
;MAITVPLFVLLYATACFLLEHSAPGSFSEPLSRTDGLYFAMTVFSTVGFGDITARSEPARLLTTGQITLNLLLLGVAARLLANAVQRGRQRRDQPAGPGASGSTPPATPAYWLPEFR
;
A
#
# COMPACT_ATOMS: atom_id res chain seq x y z
N MET A 1 3.99 -10.03 -8.18
CA MET A 1 4.30 -8.85 -7.34
C MET A 1 5.31 -9.12 -6.24
N ALA A 2 5.31 -10.30 -5.58
CA ALA A 2 6.19 -10.57 -4.43
C ALA A 2 7.71 -10.45 -4.71
N ILE A 3 8.16 -10.70 -5.94
CA ILE A 3 9.59 -10.66 -6.30
C ILE A 3 9.99 -9.31 -6.89
N THR A 4 9.05 -8.54 -7.43
CA THR A 4 9.33 -7.29 -8.16
C THR A 4 9.95 -6.24 -7.25
N VAL A 5 9.42 -6.08 -6.03
CA VAL A 5 9.93 -5.14 -5.03
C VAL A 5 11.36 -5.48 -4.59
N PRO A 6 11.65 -6.69 -4.08
CA PRO A 6 13.01 -7.02 -3.67
C PRO A 6 14.00 -6.99 -4.83
N LEU A 7 13.59 -7.42 -6.03
CA LEU A 7 14.43 -7.31 -7.23
C LEU A 7 14.76 -5.85 -7.58
N PHE A 8 13.80 -4.94 -7.49
CA PHE A 8 14.00 -3.51 -7.73
C PHE A 8 14.96 -2.89 -6.71
N VAL A 9 14.80 -3.23 -5.43
CA VAL A 9 15.69 -2.77 -4.35
C VAL A 9 17.12 -3.27 -4.58
N LEU A 10 17.29 -4.54 -4.92
CA LEU A 10 18.60 -5.14 -5.24
C LEU A 10 19.25 -4.51 -6.47
N LEU A 11 18.47 -4.24 -7.52
CA LEU A 11 18.95 -3.57 -8.73
C LEU A 11 19.50 -2.17 -8.41
N TYR A 12 18.74 -1.38 -7.63
CA TYR A 12 19.17 -0.04 -7.23
C TYR A 12 20.40 -0.07 -6.31
N ALA A 13 20.44 -0.99 -5.34
CA ALA A 13 21.59 -1.17 -4.46
C ALA A 13 22.87 -1.51 -5.26
N THR A 14 22.73 -2.40 -6.25
CA THR A 14 23.82 -2.79 -7.16
C THR A 14 24.25 -1.60 -8.02
N ALA A 15 23.32 -0.80 -8.53
CA ALA A 15 23.64 0.41 -9.30
C ALA A 15 24.41 1.45 -8.47
N CYS A 16 24.03 1.67 -7.21
CA CYS A 16 24.75 2.58 -6.31
C CYS A 16 26.17 2.07 -6.02
N PHE A 17 26.31 0.77 -5.74
CA PHE A 17 27.62 0.15 -5.51
C PHE A 17 28.53 0.25 -6.75
N LEU A 18 28.00 -0.05 -7.94
CA LEU A 18 28.75 0.07 -9.20
C LEU A 18 29.14 1.51 -9.51
N LEU A 19 28.26 2.47 -9.21
CA LEU A 19 28.53 3.89 -9.42
C LEU A 19 29.66 4.38 -8.51
N GLU A 20 29.63 4.04 -7.22
CA GLU A 20 30.70 4.41 -6.29
C GLU A 20 32.03 3.72 -6.64
N HIS A 21 32.00 2.47 -7.10
CA HIS A 21 33.21 1.76 -7.53
C HIS A 21 33.83 2.38 -8.80
N SER A 22 33.01 2.89 -9.71
CA SER A 22 33.46 3.51 -10.95
C SER A 22 33.87 4.97 -10.78
N ALA A 23 33.24 5.69 -9.85
CA ALA A 23 33.49 7.09 -9.54
C ALA A 23 33.48 7.30 -8.01
N PRO A 24 34.61 7.00 -7.34
CA PRO A 24 34.74 7.14 -5.88
C PRO A 24 34.43 8.57 -5.41
N GLY A 25 33.68 8.71 -4.31
CA GLY A 25 33.20 10.00 -3.82
C GLY A 25 31.87 10.45 -4.45
N SER A 26 31.17 9.55 -5.14
CA SER A 26 29.80 9.80 -5.62
C SER A 26 28.79 9.87 -4.49
N PHE A 27 29.11 9.25 -3.36
CA PHE A 27 28.33 9.26 -2.12
C PHE A 27 29.10 9.92 -0.97
N SER A 28 28.41 10.21 0.13
CA SER A 28 29.01 10.81 1.33
C SER A 28 30.12 9.94 1.93
N GLU A 29 30.01 8.62 1.79
CA GLU A 29 30.97 7.64 2.29
C GLU A 29 31.17 6.51 1.25
N PRO A 30 32.30 5.78 1.29
CA PRO A 30 32.54 4.65 0.41
C PRO A 30 31.48 3.56 0.64
N LEU A 31 30.65 3.31 -0.37
CA LEU A 31 29.57 2.31 -0.29
C LEU A 31 30.11 0.88 -0.37
N SER A 32 29.95 0.10 0.70
CA SER A 32 29.99 -1.35 0.60
C SER A 32 28.70 -1.90 -0.03
N ARG A 33 28.70 -3.19 -0.39
CA ARG A 33 27.52 -3.86 -0.97
C ARG A 33 26.31 -3.82 -0.01
N THR A 34 26.57 -3.83 1.30
CA THR A 34 25.55 -3.74 2.35
C THR A 34 25.05 -2.32 2.53
N ASP A 35 25.93 -1.32 2.42
CA ASP A 35 25.57 0.11 2.57
C ASP A 35 24.66 0.56 1.41
N GLY A 36 24.96 0.08 0.19
CA GLY A 36 24.09 0.29 -0.97
C GLY A 36 22.70 -0.32 -0.79
N LEU A 37 22.61 -1.50 -0.16
CA LEU A 37 21.32 -2.15 0.16
C LEU A 37 20.55 -1.37 1.25
N TYR A 38 21.26 -0.93 2.29
CA TYR A 38 20.68 -0.12 3.35
C TYR A 38 20.14 1.21 2.83
N PHE A 39 20.91 1.93 2.02
CA PHE A 39 20.46 3.15 1.35
C PHE A 39 19.25 2.89 0.44
N ALA A 40 19.28 1.81 -0.36
CA ALA A 40 18.15 1.42 -1.20
C ALA A 40 16.87 1.16 -0.39
N MET A 41 16.99 0.46 0.74
CA MET A 41 15.88 0.07 1.60
C MET A 41 15.29 1.28 2.33
N THR A 42 16.12 2.20 2.85
CA THR A 42 15.67 3.40 3.55
C THR A 42 14.99 4.40 2.62
N VAL A 43 15.48 4.55 1.38
CA VAL A 43 14.83 5.38 0.34
C VAL A 43 13.52 4.74 -0.13
N PHE A 44 13.51 3.43 -0.39
CA PHE A 44 12.31 2.70 -0.81
C PHE A 44 11.20 2.77 0.25
N SER A 45 11.57 2.56 1.52
CA SER A 45 10.64 2.66 2.66
C SER A 45 10.28 4.10 3.03
N THR A 46 10.85 5.11 2.38
CA THR A 46 10.69 6.54 2.71
C THR A 46 11.14 6.92 4.13
N VAL A 47 11.95 6.07 4.80
CA VAL A 47 12.52 6.37 6.13
C VAL A 47 13.63 7.40 6.02
N GLY A 48 14.57 7.21 5.08
CA GLY A 48 15.59 8.19 4.72
C GLY A 48 16.40 8.76 5.90
N PHE A 49 17.12 7.93 6.65
CA PHE A 49 17.91 8.37 7.81
C PHE A 49 18.94 9.47 7.50
N GLY A 50 19.42 9.55 6.26
CA GLY A 50 20.25 10.65 5.77
C GLY A 50 21.73 10.55 6.15
N ASP A 51 22.15 9.44 6.74
CA ASP A 51 23.55 9.06 6.97
C ASP A 51 24.32 8.83 5.65
N ILE A 52 23.66 8.22 4.66
CA ILE A 52 24.20 8.05 3.31
C ILE A 52 23.45 8.97 2.34
N THR A 53 24.20 9.82 1.63
CA THR A 53 23.63 10.77 0.66
C THR A 53 24.33 10.74 -0.68
N ALA A 54 23.55 10.87 -1.76
CA ALA A 54 24.06 11.02 -3.12
C ALA A 54 24.68 12.42 -3.29
N ARG A 55 25.98 12.47 -3.60
CA ARG A 55 26.73 13.72 -3.76
C ARG A 55 26.90 14.07 -5.24
N SER A 56 27.21 13.08 -6.07
CA SER A 56 27.43 13.27 -7.51
C SER A 56 26.12 13.42 -8.29
N GLU A 57 26.20 14.10 -9.43
CA GLU A 57 25.07 14.32 -10.34
C GLU A 57 24.43 13.01 -10.85
N PRO A 58 25.21 11.98 -11.24
CA PRO A 58 24.63 10.68 -11.62
C PRO A 58 23.94 9.98 -10.45
N ALA A 59 24.51 10.05 -9.24
CA ALA A 59 23.90 9.46 -8.05
C ALA A 59 22.56 10.14 -7.71
N ARG A 60 22.52 11.47 -7.79
CA ARG A 60 21.29 12.25 -7.60
C ARG A 60 20.22 11.87 -8.62
N LEU A 61 20.56 11.75 -9.89
CA LEU A 61 19.63 11.32 -10.94
C LEU A 61 19.06 9.92 -10.68
N LEU A 62 19.91 8.96 -10.30
CA LEU A 62 19.49 7.62 -9.89
C LEU A 62 18.50 7.67 -8.73
N THR A 63 18.82 8.41 -7.67
CA THR A 63 17.94 8.56 -6.50
C THR A 63 16.63 9.24 -6.85
N THR A 64 16.64 10.31 -7.65
CA THR A 64 15.42 11.00 -8.10
C THR A 64 14.52 10.06 -8.90
N GLY A 65 15.10 9.23 -9.78
CA GLY A 65 14.35 8.19 -10.50
C GLY A 65 13.67 7.20 -9.56
N GLN A 66 14.39 6.72 -8.55
CA GLN A 66 13.84 5.78 -7.55
C GLN A 66 12.70 6.41 -6.73
N ILE A 67 12.87 7.65 -6.28
CA ILE A 67 11.82 8.40 -5.55
C ILE A 67 10.57 8.55 -6.41
N THR A 68 10.73 8.91 -7.69
CA THR A 68 9.61 9.08 -8.63
C THR A 68 8.82 7.78 -8.79
N LEU A 69 9.52 6.64 -8.93
CA LEU A 69 8.87 5.34 -9.03
C LEU A 69 8.14 4.97 -7.73
N ASN A 70 8.75 5.25 -6.58
CA ASN A 70 8.12 4.99 -5.29
C ASN A 70 6.83 5.80 -5.10
N LEU A 71 6.83 7.08 -5.48
CA LEU A 71 5.64 7.92 -5.46
C LEU A 71 4.52 7.39 -6.36
N LEU A 72 4.88 6.89 -7.55
CA LEU A 72 3.92 6.25 -8.44
C LEU A 72 3.32 4.99 -7.80
N LEU A 73 4.16 4.15 -7.19
CA LEU A 73 3.74 2.93 -6.51
C LEU A 73 2.81 3.23 -5.33
N LEU A 74 3.16 4.23 -4.52
CA LEU A 74 2.37 4.70 -3.39
C LEU A 74 1.01 5.26 -3.85
N GLY A 75 0.99 6.03 -4.94
CA GLY A 75 -0.24 6.54 -5.55
C GLY A 75 -1.17 5.44 -6.04
N VAL A 76 -0.62 4.39 -6.66
CA VAL A 76 -1.39 3.20 -7.07
C VAL A 76 -1.92 2.44 -5.85
N ALA A 77 -1.10 2.23 -4.83
CA ALA A 77 -1.53 1.57 -3.59
C ALA A 77 -2.67 2.34 -2.90
N ALA A 78 -2.56 3.67 -2.80
CA ALA A 78 -3.61 4.52 -2.25
C ALA A 78 -4.92 4.43 -3.05
N ARG A 79 -4.84 4.41 -4.39
CA ARG A 79 -6.04 4.22 -5.24
C ARG A 79 -6.69 2.86 -5.01
N LEU A 80 -5.91 1.79 -4.89
CA LEU A 80 -6.44 0.44 -4.62
C LEU A 80 -7.13 0.38 -3.25
N LEU A 81 -6.54 0.99 -2.22
CA LEU A 81 -7.14 1.10 -0.89
C LEU A 81 -8.43 1.92 -0.92
N ALA A 82 -8.42 3.08 -1.59
CA ALA A 82 -9.62 3.92 -1.75
C ALA A 82 -10.76 3.14 -2.44
N ASN A 83 -10.44 2.42 -3.52
CA ASN A 83 -11.41 1.58 -4.23
C ASN A 83 -11.96 0.45 -3.33
N ALA A 84 -11.11 -0.18 -2.52
CA ALA A 84 -11.54 -1.20 -1.57
C ALA A 84 -12.47 -0.63 -0.48
N VAL A 85 -12.15 0.54 0.06
CA VAL A 85 -12.99 1.24 1.04
C VAL A 85 -14.33 1.65 0.44
N GLN A 86 -14.34 2.21 -0.77
CA GLN A 86 -15.58 2.59 -1.47
C GLN A 86 -16.50 1.38 -1.70
N ARG A 87 -15.94 0.23 -2.11
CA ARG A 87 -16.70 -1.03 -2.23
C ARG A 87 -17.29 -1.50 -0.90
N GLY A 88 -16.55 -1.32 0.20
CA GLY A 88 -17.04 -1.63 1.54
C GLY A 88 -18.18 -0.70 1.99
N ARG A 89 -18.12 0.59 1.63
CA ARG A 89 -19.18 1.57 1.92
C ARG A 89 -20.45 1.31 1.12
N GLN A 90 -20.35 1.02 -0.18
CA GLN A 90 -21.50 0.68 -1.04
C GLN A 90 -22.30 -0.53 -0.52
N ARG A 91 -21.62 -1.54 0.04
CA ARG A 91 -22.30 -2.69 0.67
C ARG A 91 -23.04 -2.35 1.96
N ARG A 92 -22.65 -1.27 2.64
CA ARG A 92 -23.24 -0.82 3.91
C ARG A 92 -24.40 0.14 3.69
N ASP A 93 -24.40 0.86 2.56
CA ASP A 93 -25.46 1.80 2.16
C ASP A 93 -26.63 1.11 1.42
N GLN A 94 -26.56 -0.19 1.13
CA GLN A 94 -27.72 -0.96 0.67
C GLN A 94 -28.61 -1.27 1.90
N PRO A 95 -29.77 -0.60 2.07
CA PRO A 95 -30.65 -0.85 3.19
C PRO A 95 -31.16 -2.29 3.10
N ALA A 96 -31.32 -2.96 4.23
CA ALA A 96 -32.03 -4.23 4.32
C ALA A 96 -33.30 -4.14 3.47
N GLY A 97 -33.42 -5.00 2.46
CA GLY A 97 -34.50 -4.94 1.49
C GLY A 97 -35.87 -4.95 2.20
N PRO A 98 -36.90 -4.28 1.63
CA PRO A 98 -38.25 -4.27 2.18
C PRO A 98 -38.88 -5.67 2.05
N GLY A 99 -38.57 -6.54 3.01
CA GLY A 99 -39.06 -7.92 3.04
C GLY A 99 -39.24 -8.51 4.44
N ALA A 100 -38.89 -7.78 5.51
CA ALA A 100 -38.95 -8.28 6.88
C ALA A 100 -40.06 -7.61 7.74
N SER A 101 -40.95 -6.82 7.14
CA SER A 101 -42.09 -6.18 7.81
C SER A 101 -43.45 -6.83 7.48
N GLY A 102 -43.44 -8.01 6.84
CA GLY A 102 -44.65 -8.70 6.38
C GLY A 102 -45.09 -9.91 7.22
N SER A 103 -44.44 -10.23 8.34
CA SER A 103 -44.96 -11.24 9.28
C SER A 103 -45.83 -10.57 10.33
N THR A 104 -46.96 -10.00 9.90
CA THR A 104 -48.13 -9.88 10.78
C THR A 104 -48.48 -11.31 11.20
N PRO A 105 -48.44 -11.68 12.49
CA PRO A 105 -48.96 -12.97 12.93
C PRO A 105 -50.43 -13.04 12.45
N PRO A 106 -50.92 -14.17 11.90
CA PRO A 106 -52.34 -14.29 11.64
C PRO A 106 -53.06 -14.00 12.96
N ALA A 107 -53.91 -12.96 12.94
CA ALA A 107 -54.77 -12.65 14.06
C ALA A 107 -55.54 -13.93 14.37
N THR A 108 -55.25 -14.54 15.52
CA THR A 108 -56.01 -15.66 16.05
C THR A 108 -57.45 -15.19 16.11
N PRO A 109 -58.38 -15.75 15.31
CA PRO A 109 -59.72 -15.22 15.30
C PRO A 109 -60.37 -15.63 16.64
N ALA A 110 -60.79 -14.62 17.38
CA ALA A 110 -61.34 -14.70 18.72
C ALA A 110 -62.77 -15.30 18.71
N TYR A 111 -62.91 -16.55 18.27
CA TYR A 111 -64.15 -17.34 18.36
C TYR A 111 -64.06 -18.50 19.36
N TRP A 112 -63.03 -18.52 20.21
CA TRP A 112 -62.97 -19.44 21.35
C TRP A 112 -63.47 -18.73 22.62
N LEU A 113 -64.76 -18.96 22.92
CA LEU A 113 -65.42 -19.24 24.22
C LEU A 113 -66.82 -18.57 24.30
N PRO A 114 -67.82 -19.11 25.03
CA PRO A 114 -68.43 -20.45 24.98
C PRO A 114 -69.98 -20.39 25.01
N GLU A 115 -70.72 -21.10 24.15
CA GLU A 115 -72.20 -20.93 24.08
C GLU A 115 -73.01 -22.24 23.91
N PHE A 116 -72.75 -23.33 24.67
CA PHE A 116 -73.74 -24.42 24.77
C PHE A 116 -73.79 -25.05 26.16
N ARG A 117 -74.77 -24.55 26.93
CA ARG A 117 -75.80 -25.22 27.74
C ARG A 117 -75.58 -26.68 28.17
#